data_AF-A0A2S5GAW7-F1
#
_entry.id   AF-A0A2S5GAW7-F1
#
_cell.length_a   1.000
_cell.length_b   1.000
_cell.length_c   1.000
_cell.angle_alpha   90.00
_cell.angle_beta   90.00
_cell.angle_gamma   90.00
#
_symmetry.space_group_name_H-M   'P 1'
#
loop_
_entity.id
_entity.type
_entity.pdbx_description
1 polymer ?
#
loop_
_entity_poly.entity_id
_entity_poly.type
_entity_poly.pdbx_seq_one_letter_code
_entity_poly.pdbx_strand_id
1 'polypeptide(L)'
;MTINFNTTDMQNKWKNQLSNAKKNYKKERLVREYDLIINEIDRYKENIQQQANAQLERNENQLKSIAKPKEPERKKGLDIENVQLLSYYAKIIQSKLSVEADNQVSFLKLIEEMRNHKEEDMKWALLDSYHEILAAGRALTTRIENQMDQATDKSVSGGNFSRVGIDSEVTFESKLREQYVAVKQSLKDPAQVKREEENEQNRGQIEKDNFHINISLSQAVDALNSTKANYQREKIFTEDEKKGHYFH
;
A
#
# COMPACT_ATOMS: atom_id res chain seq x y z
N MET A 1 0.39 -5.53 -18.40
CA MET A 1 0.44 -6.59 -19.44
C MET A 1 -0.35 -7.79 -18.93
N THR A 2 -1.46 -8.16 -19.56
CA THR A 2 -2.33 -9.24 -19.05
C THR A 2 -1.84 -10.59 -19.56
N ILE A 3 -1.41 -11.48 -18.66
CA ILE A 3 -1.12 -12.86 -19.03
C ILE A 3 -2.46 -13.60 -19.19
N ASN A 4 -2.73 -14.10 -20.39
CA ASN A 4 -3.90 -14.93 -20.66
C ASN A 4 -3.47 -16.39 -20.83
N PHE A 5 -3.83 -17.23 -19.87
CA PHE A 5 -3.55 -18.67 -19.95
C PHE A 5 -4.60 -19.32 -20.82
N ASN A 6 -4.23 -19.68 -22.05
CA ASN A 6 -5.15 -20.27 -23.01
C ASN A 6 -5.44 -21.74 -22.66
N THR A 7 -6.39 -21.97 -21.76
CA THR A 7 -6.81 -23.33 -21.38
C THR A 7 -7.78 -23.95 -22.40
N THR A 8 -8.49 -23.13 -23.17
CA THR A 8 -9.53 -23.57 -24.12
C THR A 8 -8.94 -24.36 -25.29
N ASP A 9 -7.87 -23.87 -25.91
CA ASP A 9 -7.25 -24.56 -27.04
C ASP A 9 -6.64 -25.90 -26.63
N MET A 10 -6.05 -25.96 -25.43
CA MET A 10 -5.52 -27.21 -24.86
C MET A 10 -6.63 -28.21 -24.55
N GLN A 11 -7.75 -27.75 -23.98
CA GLN A 11 -8.92 -28.60 -23.77
C GLN A 11 -9.47 -29.17 -25.09
N ASN A 12 -9.51 -28.37 -26.15
CA ASN A 12 -9.93 -28.82 -27.48
C ASN A 12 -8.96 -29.85 -28.07
N LYS A 13 -7.65 -29.65 -27.89
CA LYS A 13 -6.61 -30.62 -28.28
C LYS A 13 -6.84 -31.97 -27.60
N TRP A 14 -7.03 -31.99 -26.28
CA TRP A 14 -7.26 -33.23 -25.53
C TRP A 14 -8.57 -33.94 -25.91
N LYS A 15 -9.64 -33.17 -26.13
CA LYS A 15 -10.91 -33.71 -26.65
C LYS A 15 -10.72 -34.40 -28.00
N ASN A 16 -9.97 -33.79 -28.92
CA ASN A 16 -9.70 -34.35 -30.23
C ASN A 16 -8.84 -35.62 -30.16
N GLN A 17 -7.82 -35.63 -29.30
CA GLN A 17 -6.99 -36.81 -29.04
C GLN A 17 -7.83 -38.00 -28.55
N LEU A 18 -8.72 -37.78 -27.58
CA LEU A 18 -9.64 -38.82 -27.10
C LEU A 18 -10.65 -39.26 -28.15
N SER A 19 -11.20 -38.34 -28.94
CA SER A 19 -12.12 -38.68 -30.03
C SER A 19 -11.48 -39.66 -31.02
N ASN A 20 -10.22 -39.42 -31.39
CA ASN A 20 -9.46 -40.31 -32.28
C ASN A 20 -9.13 -41.66 -31.62
N ALA A 21 -8.86 -41.68 -30.32
CA ALA A 21 -8.65 -42.92 -29.58
C ALA A 21 -9.94 -43.76 -29.48
N LYS A 22 -11.09 -43.12 -29.22
CA LYS A 22 -12.42 -43.75 -29.14
C LYS A 22 -12.81 -44.39 -30.49
N LYS A 23 -12.49 -43.76 -31.63
CA LYS A 23 -12.72 -44.34 -32.96
C LYS A 23 -11.98 -45.67 -33.22
N ASN A 24 -10.86 -45.92 -32.53
CA ASN A 24 -10.03 -47.10 -32.70
C ASN A 24 -10.28 -48.21 -31.65
N TYR A 25 -11.33 -48.07 -30.82
CA TYR A 25 -11.99 -49.02 -29.88
C TYR A 25 -11.18 -50.15 -29.21
N LYS A 26 -9.89 -49.94 -28.90
CA LYS A 26 -9.16 -50.79 -27.96
C LYS A 26 -9.18 -50.13 -26.58
N LYS A 27 -9.95 -50.68 -25.63
CA LYS A 27 -10.08 -50.16 -24.25
C LYS A 27 -8.72 -49.89 -23.59
N GLU A 28 -7.73 -50.76 -23.83
CA GLU A 28 -6.34 -50.57 -23.36
C GLU A 28 -5.65 -49.34 -23.93
N ARG A 29 -5.90 -49.03 -25.20
CA ARG A 29 -5.38 -47.82 -25.83
C ARG A 29 -6.05 -46.59 -25.23
N LEU A 30 -7.36 -46.65 -24.98
CA LEU A 30 -8.11 -45.54 -24.39
C LEU A 30 -7.65 -45.19 -22.96
N VAL A 31 -7.40 -46.19 -22.11
CA VAL A 31 -6.84 -45.99 -20.75
C VAL A 31 -5.48 -45.29 -20.81
N ARG A 32 -4.58 -45.73 -21.71
CA ARG A 32 -3.27 -45.08 -21.90
C ARG A 32 -3.39 -43.62 -22.38
N GLU A 33 -4.36 -43.33 -23.23
CA GLU A 33 -4.59 -41.95 -23.71
C GLU A 33 -5.10 -41.03 -22.58
N TYR A 34 -5.94 -41.54 -21.68
CA TYR A 34 -6.28 -40.79 -20.46
C TYR A 34 -5.05 -40.50 -19.61
N ASP A 35 -4.15 -41.47 -19.41
CA ASP A 35 -2.90 -41.25 -18.66
C ASP A 35 -2.01 -40.20 -19.33
N LEU A 36 -1.88 -40.23 -20.66
CA LEU A 36 -1.13 -39.22 -21.41
C LEU A 36 -1.72 -37.83 -21.23
N ILE A 37 -3.04 -37.69 -21.34
CA ILE A 37 -3.73 -36.41 -21.18
C ILE A 37 -3.62 -35.88 -19.75
N ILE A 38 -3.77 -36.74 -18.73
CA ILE A 38 -3.60 -36.36 -17.32
C ILE A 38 -2.19 -35.82 -17.08
N ASN A 39 -1.16 -36.49 -17.62
CA ASN A 39 0.22 -36.02 -17.54
C ASN A 39 0.45 -34.71 -18.32
N GLU A 40 -0.19 -34.53 -19.49
CA GLU A 40 -0.14 -33.26 -20.23
C GLU A 40 -0.79 -32.11 -19.44
N ILE A 41 -1.89 -32.36 -18.72
CA ILE A 41 -2.54 -31.38 -17.86
C ILE A 41 -1.59 -30.92 -16.75
N ASP A 42 -0.91 -31.86 -16.08
CA ASP A 42 0.03 -31.54 -15.00
C ASP A 42 1.22 -30.72 -15.52
N ARG A 43 1.80 -31.11 -16.66
CA ARG A 43 2.89 -30.34 -17.30
C ARG A 43 2.43 -28.94 -17.73
N TYR A 44 1.21 -28.82 -18.27
CA TYR A 44 0.68 -27.52 -18.68
C TYR A 44 0.42 -26.62 -17.47
N LYS A 45 -0.10 -27.19 -16.37
CA LYS A 45 -0.28 -26.51 -15.09
C LYS A 45 1.05 -25.99 -14.53
N GLU A 46 2.11 -26.81 -14.54
CA GLU A 46 3.44 -26.38 -14.12
C GLU A 46 3.98 -25.23 -14.99
N ASN A 47 3.80 -25.32 -16.32
CA ASN A 47 4.24 -24.26 -17.23
C ASN A 47 3.54 -22.93 -16.96
N ILE A 48 2.21 -22.91 -16.80
CA ILE A 48 1.50 -21.65 -16.51
C ILE A 48 1.88 -21.07 -15.14
N GLN A 49 2.16 -21.93 -14.16
CA GLN A 49 2.62 -21.50 -12.84
C GLN A 49 4.02 -20.88 -12.91
N GLN A 50 4.94 -21.49 -13.66
CA GLN A 50 6.28 -20.94 -13.87
C GLN A 50 6.24 -19.59 -14.60
N GLN A 51 5.40 -19.45 -15.63
CA GLN A 51 5.21 -18.19 -16.36
C GLN A 51 4.65 -17.09 -15.45
N ALA A 52 3.65 -17.41 -14.63
CA ALA A 52 3.08 -16.48 -13.66
C ALA A 52 4.13 -16.02 -12.64
N ASN A 53 4.86 -16.97 -12.03
CA ASN A 53 5.88 -16.68 -11.03
C ASN A 53 7.01 -15.81 -11.61
N ALA A 54 7.49 -16.12 -12.82
CA ALA A 54 8.52 -15.33 -13.48
C ALA A 54 8.06 -13.88 -13.74
N GLN A 55 6.79 -13.68 -14.08
CA GLN A 55 6.26 -12.33 -14.28
C GLN A 55 6.06 -11.59 -12.95
N LEU A 56 5.58 -12.27 -11.91
CA LEU A 56 5.45 -11.70 -10.57
C LEU A 56 6.81 -11.27 -10.01
N GLU A 57 7.86 -12.08 -10.21
CA GLU A 57 9.23 -11.75 -9.80
C GLU A 57 9.77 -10.51 -10.55
N ARG A 58 9.53 -10.42 -11.86
CA ARG A 58 9.87 -9.22 -12.64
C ARG A 58 9.16 -7.97 -12.10
N ASN A 59 7.88 -8.09 -11.80
CA ASN A 59 7.07 -7.01 -11.24
C ASN A 59 7.57 -6.62 -9.83
N GLU A 60 7.96 -7.58 -9.01
CA GLU A 60 8.55 -7.32 -7.69
C GLU A 60 9.89 -6.58 -7.79
N ASN A 61 10.74 -6.96 -8.75
CA ASN A 61 11.99 -6.25 -9.02
C ASN A 61 11.75 -4.82 -9.52
N GLN A 62 10.71 -4.60 -10.33
CA GLN A 62 10.29 -3.26 -10.74
C GLN A 62 9.82 -2.45 -9.53
N LEU A 63 8.98 -3.01 -8.66
CA LEU A 63 8.53 -2.35 -7.43
C LEU A 63 9.70 -1.97 -6.52
N LYS A 64 10.70 -2.83 -6.38
CA LYS A 64 11.93 -2.55 -5.61
C LYS A 64 12.77 -1.43 -6.24
N SER A 65 12.71 -1.27 -7.56
CA SER A 65 13.44 -0.22 -8.28
C SER A 65 12.76 1.15 -8.24
N ILE A 66 11.46 1.21 -7.93
CA ILE A 66 10.75 2.47 -7.73
C ILE A 66 11.32 3.13 -6.49
N ALA A 67 11.94 4.30 -6.69
CA ALA A 67 12.60 5.04 -5.62
C ALA A 67 11.59 5.39 -4.52
N LYS A 68 12.00 5.18 -3.26
CA LYS A 68 11.21 5.66 -2.11
C LYS A 68 11.06 7.18 -2.18
N PRO A 69 9.96 7.73 -1.65
CA PRO A 69 9.78 9.18 -1.55
C PRO A 69 11.01 9.76 -0.87
N LYS A 70 11.66 10.72 -1.54
CA LYS A 70 12.79 11.43 -0.95
C LYS A 70 12.24 12.54 -0.06
N GLU A 71 12.95 12.86 1.01
CA GLU A 71 12.69 14.10 1.71
C GLU A 71 12.93 15.29 0.77
N PRO A 72 12.22 16.41 0.94
CA PRO A 72 12.51 17.61 0.17
C PRO A 72 13.99 17.97 0.35
N GLU A 73 14.74 18.05 -0.74
CA GLU A 73 16.16 18.40 -0.72
C GLU A 73 16.27 19.93 -0.74
N ARG A 74 16.82 20.53 0.32
CA ARG A 74 17.15 21.97 0.32
C ARG A 74 18.17 22.22 -0.79
N LYS A 75 17.94 23.24 -1.65
CA LYS A 75 18.92 23.64 -2.67
C LYS A 75 20.28 23.85 -1.98
N LYS A 76 21.24 22.99 -2.29
CA LYS A 76 22.55 22.94 -1.65
C LYS A 76 23.32 24.24 -1.91
N GLY A 77 23.31 25.09 -0.90
CA GLY A 77 24.16 26.25 -0.70
C GLY A 77 24.05 26.63 0.78
N LEU A 78 24.73 25.87 1.65
CA LEU A 78 24.85 26.19 3.07
C LEU A 78 25.80 27.40 3.22
N ASP A 79 25.32 28.57 2.82
CA ASP A 79 25.93 29.82 3.21
C ASP A 79 25.61 30.09 4.69
N ILE A 80 26.58 30.58 5.44
CA ILE A 80 26.45 30.86 6.88
C ILE A 80 25.25 31.78 7.17
N GLU A 81 24.94 32.68 6.24
CA GLU A 81 23.78 33.58 6.28
C GLU A 81 22.45 32.80 6.32
N ASN A 82 22.34 31.69 5.58
CA ASN A 82 21.15 30.82 5.59
C ASN A 82 20.95 30.08 6.92
N VAL A 83 22.02 29.82 7.68
CA VAL A 83 21.92 29.20 9.02
C VAL A 83 21.45 30.23 10.05
N GLN A 84 21.98 31.46 9.97
CA GLN A 84 21.59 32.55 10.86
C GLN A 84 20.12 32.95 10.66
N LEU A 85 19.66 33.02 9.40
CA LEU A 85 18.28 33.33 9.08
C LEU A 85 17.29 32.28 9.60
N LEU A 86 17.62 30.98 9.45
CA LEU A 86 16.79 29.92 10.01
C LEU A 86 16.76 29.96 11.55
N SER A 87 17.90 30.21 12.20
CA SER A 87 17.94 30.37 13.65
C SER A 87 17.09 31.57 14.11
N TYR A 88 17.09 32.65 13.34
CA TYR A 88 16.24 33.81 13.59
C TYR A 88 14.75 33.45 13.46
N TYR A 89 14.34 32.78 12.38
CA TYR A 89 12.96 32.34 12.22
C TYR A 89 12.52 31.33 13.28
N ALA A 90 13.38 30.37 13.66
CA ALA A 90 13.11 29.43 14.75
C ALA A 90 12.80 30.15 16.06
N LYS A 91 13.58 31.20 16.39
CA LYS A 91 13.35 32.04 17.57
C LYS A 91 12.04 32.82 17.47
N ILE A 92 11.69 33.34 16.28
CA ILE A 92 10.40 34.00 16.06
C ILE A 92 9.25 33.02 16.30
N ILE A 93 9.33 31.82 15.71
CA ILE A 93 8.32 30.78 15.87
C ILE A 93 8.12 30.46 17.35
N GLN A 94 9.20 30.15 18.07
CA GLN A 94 9.15 29.84 19.50
C GLN A 94 8.58 31.00 20.32
N SER A 95 9.04 32.24 20.07
CA SER A 95 8.55 33.44 20.74
C SER A 95 7.04 33.61 20.51
N LYS A 96 6.59 33.55 19.26
CA LYS A 96 5.18 33.71 18.88
C LYS A 96 4.31 32.65 19.54
N LEU A 97 4.72 31.38 19.48
CA LEU A 97 4.00 30.29 20.14
C LEU A 97 3.95 30.46 21.67
N SER A 98 5.01 30.96 22.29
CA SER A 98 5.05 31.14 23.75
C SER A 98 4.21 32.32 24.26
N VAL A 99 4.03 33.35 23.43
CA VAL A 99 3.36 34.61 23.81
C VAL A 99 1.89 34.61 23.38
N GLU A 100 1.57 34.08 22.20
CA GLU A 100 0.25 34.22 21.58
C GLU A 100 -0.60 32.94 21.69
N ALA A 101 -0.02 31.79 22.05
CA ALA A 101 -0.78 30.55 22.21
C ALA A 101 -1.31 30.41 23.65
N ASP A 102 -2.57 30.79 23.85
CA ASP A 102 -3.25 30.64 25.12
C ASP A 102 -3.81 29.22 25.33
N ASN A 103 -4.02 28.47 24.24
CA ASN A 103 -4.55 27.11 24.26
C ASN A 103 -4.09 26.30 23.03
N GLN A 104 -4.36 25.00 23.03
CA GLN A 104 -3.98 24.09 21.95
C GLN A 104 -4.55 24.50 20.57
N VAL A 105 -5.74 25.10 20.53
CA VAL A 105 -6.38 25.54 19.28
C VAL A 105 -5.65 26.74 18.68
N SER A 106 -5.39 27.77 19.49
CA SER A 106 -4.57 28.93 19.09
C SER A 106 -3.14 28.53 18.72
N PHE A 107 -2.54 27.58 19.46
CA PHE A 107 -1.23 27.02 19.12
C PHE A 107 -1.20 26.42 17.71
N LEU A 108 -2.14 25.53 17.37
CA LEU A 108 -2.21 24.93 16.04
C LEU A 108 -2.52 25.97 14.95
N LYS A 109 -3.37 26.95 15.25
CA LYS A 109 -3.68 28.04 14.32
C LYS A 109 -2.44 28.87 13.99
N LEU A 110 -1.60 29.17 14.98
CA LEU A 110 -0.33 29.85 14.77
C LEU A 110 0.63 29.02 13.89
N ILE A 111 0.71 27.71 14.12
CA ILE A 111 1.48 26.80 13.26
C ILE A 111 0.95 26.79 11.83
N GLU A 112 -0.38 26.77 11.65
CA GLU A 112 -1.01 26.83 10.34
C GLU A 112 -0.73 28.17 9.62
N GLU A 113 -0.78 29.29 10.33
CA GLU A 113 -0.40 30.61 9.80
C GLU A 113 1.05 30.62 9.32
N MET A 114 1.97 30.09 10.13
CA MET A 114 3.39 30.03 9.79
C MET A 114 3.67 29.04 8.65
N ARG A 115 2.93 27.92 8.57
CA ARG A 115 3.00 26.96 7.44
C ARG A 115 2.63 27.65 6.12
N ASN A 116 1.62 28.50 6.15
CA ASN A 116 1.12 29.20 4.97
C ASN A 116 1.89 30.51 4.68
N HIS A 117 3.00 30.75 5.39
CA HIS A 117 3.84 31.91 5.16
C HIS A 117 4.46 31.90 3.74
N LYS A 118 4.67 33.08 3.16
CA LYS A 118 5.19 33.22 1.79
C LYS A 118 6.65 32.79 1.66
N GLU A 119 7.45 33.10 2.68
CA GLU A 119 8.88 32.77 2.74
C GLU A 119 9.11 31.27 2.96
N GLU A 120 9.90 30.64 2.08
CA GLU A 120 10.28 29.23 2.22
C GLU A 120 11.18 29.00 3.45
N ASP A 121 12.03 29.96 3.82
CA ASP A 121 12.90 29.83 5.00
C ASP A 121 12.12 29.73 6.31
N MET A 122 10.96 30.37 6.40
CA MET A 122 10.05 30.21 7.55
C MET A 122 9.52 28.76 7.63
N LYS A 123 9.19 28.16 6.48
CA LYS A 123 8.72 26.77 6.40
C LYS A 123 9.84 25.79 6.74
N TRP A 124 11.07 26.05 6.29
CA TRP A 124 12.24 25.25 6.68
C TRP A 124 12.52 25.36 8.19
N ALA A 125 12.43 26.56 8.76
CA ALA A 125 12.59 26.75 10.20
C ALA A 125 11.52 26.01 11.02
N LEU A 126 10.27 25.95 10.53
CA LEU A 126 9.21 25.13 11.11
C LEU A 126 9.52 23.63 11.07
N LEU A 127 10.14 23.13 9.98
CA LEU A 127 10.54 21.73 9.88
C LEU A 127 11.69 21.40 10.84
N ASP A 128 12.72 22.25 10.85
CA ASP A 128 13.92 22.04 11.68
C ASP A 128 13.59 22.14 13.17
N SER A 129 12.62 22.99 13.54
CA SER A 129 12.21 23.22 14.94
C SER A 129 11.06 22.32 15.41
N TYR A 130 10.70 21.27 14.65
CA TYR A 130 9.49 20.48 14.93
C TYR A 130 9.50 19.86 16.34
N HIS A 131 10.64 19.36 16.81
CA HIS A 131 10.74 18.72 18.11
C HIS A 131 10.61 19.73 19.26
N GLU A 132 11.17 20.93 19.09
CA GLU A 132 11.02 22.03 20.03
C GLU A 132 9.57 22.55 20.07
N ILE A 133 8.92 22.65 18.92
CA ILE A 133 7.50 23.03 18.80
C ILE A 133 6.62 21.97 19.48
N LEU A 134 6.88 20.69 19.27
CA LEU A 134 6.17 19.59 19.92
C LEU A 134 6.33 19.67 21.45
N ALA A 135 7.55 19.89 21.94
CA ALA A 135 7.81 20.05 23.37
C ALA A 135 7.07 21.26 23.96
N ALA A 136 7.05 22.40 23.26
CA ALA A 136 6.31 23.58 23.67
C ALA A 136 4.78 23.32 23.73
N GLY A 137 4.22 22.62 22.74
CA GLY A 137 2.82 22.23 22.72
C GLY A 137 2.43 21.26 23.84
N ARG A 138 3.30 20.32 24.18
CA ARG A 138 3.12 19.43 25.36
C ARG A 138 3.14 20.23 26.66
N ALA A 139 4.11 21.11 26.85
CA ALA A 139 4.20 21.96 28.04
C ALA A 139 2.95 22.85 28.22
N LEU A 140 2.41 23.39 27.12
CA LEU A 140 1.15 24.13 27.13
C LEU A 140 -0.02 23.26 27.57
N THR A 141 -0.12 22.03 27.05
CA THR A 141 -1.16 21.07 27.43
C THR A 141 -1.12 20.77 28.93
N THR A 142 0.06 20.42 29.46
CA THR A 142 0.25 20.16 30.90
C THR A 142 -0.06 21.38 31.77
N ARG A 143 0.26 22.60 31.31
CA ARG A 143 -0.08 23.83 32.04
C ARG A 143 -1.58 24.03 32.14
N ILE A 144 -2.33 23.77 31.06
CA ILE A 144 -3.79 23.92 31.03
C ILE A 144 -4.45 22.87 31.93
N GLU A 145 -4.00 21.61 31.86
CA GLU A 145 -4.50 20.53 32.72
C GLU A 145 -4.30 20.85 34.21
N ASN A 146 -3.09 21.24 34.60
CA ASN A 146 -2.79 21.61 35.99
C ASN A 146 -3.60 22.83 36.48
N GLN A 147 -3.92 23.79 35.60
CA GLN A 147 -4.76 24.94 35.95
C GLN A 147 -6.24 24.54 36.10
N MET A 148 -6.71 23.58 35.32
CA MET A 148 -8.07 23.03 35.47
C MET A 148 -8.22 22.27 36.79
N ASP A 149 -7.25 21.43 37.14
CA ASP A 149 -7.27 20.67 38.40
C ASP A 149 -7.26 21.60 39.63
N GLN A 150 -6.48 22.69 39.57
CA GLN A 150 -6.44 23.70 40.63
C GLN A 150 -7.71 24.56 40.70
N ALA A 151 -8.42 24.75 39.59
CA ALA A 151 -9.71 25.47 39.57
C ALA A 151 -10.84 24.60 40.12
N THR A 152 -10.83 23.29 39.83
CA THR A 152 -11.82 22.35 40.38
C THR A 152 -11.71 22.17 41.90
N ASP A 153 -10.52 22.35 42.48
CA ASP A 153 -10.32 22.31 43.94
C ASP A 153 -10.60 23.65 44.64
N LYS A 154 -10.80 24.76 43.91
CA LYS A 154 -10.94 26.11 44.51
C LYS A 154 -12.20 26.91 44.13
N SER A 155 -13.14 26.43 43.31
CA SER A 155 -14.37 27.19 43.02
C SER A 155 -15.67 26.40 43.19
N VAL A 156 -16.33 26.65 44.32
CA VAL A 156 -17.76 26.98 44.36
C VAL A 156 -18.00 28.21 43.48
N SER A 157 -19.03 28.17 42.63
CA SER A 157 -19.66 29.31 41.93
C SER A 157 -18.85 30.12 40.89
N GLY A 158 -19.19 29.92 39.60
CA GLY A 158 -19.33 31.01 38.64
C GLY A 158 -18.11 31.35 37.78
N GLY A 159 -17.88 30.56 36.73
CA GLY A 159 -16.96 30.92 35.66
C GLY A 159 -16.96 29.86 34.58
N ASN A 160 -17.68 30.10 33.47
CA ASN A 160 -17.60 29.26 32.28
C ASN A 160 -16.20 29.42 31.66
N PHE A 161 -15.23 28.61 32.11
CA PHE A 161 -14.04 28.32 31.33
C PHE A 161 -14.49 27.39 30.20
N SER A 162 -14.81 27.99 29.05
CA SER A 162 -15.15 27.24 27.84
C SER A 162 -14.05 26.22 27.55
N ARG A 163 -14.40 24.93 27.57
CA ARG A 163 -13.65 23.84 26.96
C ARG A 163 -13.48 24.15 25.46
N VAL A 164 -12.50 24.97 25.11
CA VAL A 164 -12.04 25.12 23.73
C VAL A 164 -10.63 24.54 23.69
N GLY A 165 -10.57 23.23 23.91
CA GLY A 165 -9.34 22.44 23.90
C GLY A 165 -9.53 21.23 22.99
N ILE A 166 -8.42 20.68 22.51
CA ILE A 166 -8.45 19.39 21.83
C ILE A 166 -8.51 18.33 22.92
N ASP A 167 -9.51 17.45 22.87
CA ASP A 167 -9.90 16.58 23.99
C ASP A 167 -8.82 15.56 24.46
N SER A 168 -7.65 15.50 23.81
CA SER A 168 -6.50 14.74 24.31
C SER A 168 -5.16 15.22 23.72
N GLU A 169 -4.07 15.00 24.47
CA GLU A 169 -2.68 15.19 24.00
C GLU A 169 -2.41 14.41 22.70
N VAL A 170 -2.91 13.17 22.60
CA VAL A 170 -2.78 12.33 21.40
C VAL A 170 -3.41 12.99 20.17
N THR A 171 -4.60 13.58 20.32
CA THR A 171 -5.28 14.29 19.22
C THR A 171 -4.55 15.58 18.84
N PHE A 172 -3.97 16.29 19.81
CA PHE A 172 -3.17 17.49 19.55
C PHE A 172 -1.88 17.15 18.79
N GLU A 173 -1.14 16.14 19.22
CA GLU A 173 0.08 15.69 18.54
C GLU A 173 -0.20 15.21 17.12
N SER A 174 -1.30 14.48 16.90
CA SER A 174 -1.73 14.07 15.57
C SER A 174 -1.94 15.27 14.66
N LYS A 175 -2.67 16.29 15.13
CA LYS A 175 -2.92 17.51 14.35
C LYS A 175 -1.63 18.31 14.09
N LEU A 176 -0.73 18.38 15.07
CA LEU A 176 0.57 19.04 14.88
C LEU A 176 1.42 18.29 13.84
N ARG A 177 1.37 16.95 13.85
CA ARG A 177 2.04 16.10 12.87
C ARG A 177 1.46 16.28 11.47
N GLU A 178 0.14 16.44 11.33
CA GLU A 178 -0.51 16.78 10.05
C GLU A 178 0.02 18.11 9.50
N GLN A 179 0.17 19.13 10.34
CA GLN A 179 0.77 20.41 9.92
C GLN A 179 2.21 20.22 9.44
N TYR A 180 3.02 19.45 10.16
CA TYR A 180 4.39 19.15 9.78
C TYR A 180 4.49 18.43 8.43
N VAL A 181 3.64 17.43 8.20
CA VAL A 181 3.55 16.73 6.91
C VAL A 181 3.16 17.71 5.79
N ALA A 182 2.20 18.60 6.04
CA ALA A 182 1.79 19.61 5.07
C ALA A 182 2.92 20.60 4.74
N VAL A 183 3.71 21.04 5.73
CA VAL A 183 4.91 21.86 5.50
C VAL A 183 5.89 21.11 4.59
N LYS A 184 6.21 19.84 4.91
CA LYS A 184 7.12 19.00 4.11
C LYS A 184 6.66 18.90 2.66
N GLN A 185 5.37 18.68 2.42
CA GLN A 185 4.83 18.59 1.07
C GLN A 185 4.91 19.93 0.32
N SER A 186 4.64 21.04 1.00
CA SER A 186 4.69 22.37 0.39
C SER A 186 6.09 22.83 -0.02
N LEU A 187 7.14 22.22 0.55
CA LEU A 187 8.55 22.51 0.26
C LEU A 187 9.13 21.58 -0.82
N LYS A 188 8.37 20.61 -1.31
CA LYS A 188 8.83 19.78 -2.42
C LYS A 188 8.83 20.58 -3.71
N ASP A 189 9.91 20.44 -4.47
CA ASP A 189 10.00 20.95 -5.82
C ASP A 189 8.85 20.34 -6.67
N PRO A 190 8.12 21.12 -7.49
CA PRO A 190 7.13 20.59 -8.42
C PRO A 190 7.65 19.42 -9.29
N ALA A 191 8.93 19.42 -9.66
CA ALA A 191 9.56 18.31 -10.38
C ALA A 191 9.73 17.06 -9.48
N GLN A 192 9.95 17.23 -8.18
CA GLN A 192 9.95 16.13 -7.21
C GLN A 192 8.53 15.59 -7.01
N VAL A 193 7.53 16.45 -6.86
CA VAL A 193 6.12 16.04 -6.73
C VAL A 193 5.68 15.23 -7.94
N LYS A 194 5.93 15.71 -9.17
CA LYS A 194 5.63 14.96 -10.39
C LYS A 194 6.30 13.60 -10.45
N ARG A 195 7.58 13.50 -10.09
CA ARG A 195 8.29 12.20 -10.05
C ARG A 195 7.69 11.25 -9.01
N GLU A 196 7.29 11.76 -7.86
CA GLU A 196 6.64 10.94 -6.82
C GLU A 196 5.24 10.48 -7.25
N GLU A 197 4.46 11.35 -7.91
CA GLU A 197 3.16 11.00 -8.50
C GLU A 197 3.31 9.95 -9.60
N GLU A 198 4.28 10.10 -10.50
CA GLU A 198 4.59 9.12 -11.55
C GLU A 198 5.03 7.78 -10.93
N ASN A 199 5.86 7.82 -9.89
CA ASN A 199 6.28 6.62 -9.16
C ASN A 199 5.11 5.91 -8.49
N GLU A 200 4.19 6.65 -7.87
CA GLU A 200 3.00 6.08 -7.22
C GLU A 200 2.02 5.50 -8.24
N GLN A 201 1.81 6.19 -9.38
CA GLN A 201 1.01 5.67 -10.48
C GLN A 201 1.60 4.39 -11.07
N ASN A 202 2.93 4.36 -11.31
CA ASN A 202 3.63 3.18 -11.80
C ASN A 202 3.53 2.02 -10.80
N ARG A 203 3.70 2.31 -9.51
CA ARG A 203 3.54 1.33 -8.43
C ARG A 203 2.13 0.75 -8.40
N GLY A 204 1.11 1.60 -8.41
CA GLY A 204 -0.29 1.18 -8.42
C GLY A 204 -0.65 0.36 -9.66
N GLN A 205 -0.08 0.69 -10.82
CA GLN A 205 -0.26 -0.10 -12.04
C GLN A 205 0.38 -1.49 -11.94
N ILE A 206 1.59 -1.61 -11.38
CA ILE A 206 2.26 -2.91 -11.19
C ILE A 206 1.50 -3.77 -10.18
N GLU A 207 1.02 -3.18 -9.09
CA GLU A 207 0.20 -3.89 -8.08
C GLU A 207 -1.12 -4.40 -8.69
N LYS A 208 -1.77 -3.59 -9.53
CA LYS A 208 -2.94 -4.01 -10.30
C LYS A 208 -2.64 -5.15 -11.27
N ASP A 209 -1.52 -5.08 -11.99
CA ASP A 209 -1.08 -6.14 -12.89
C ASP A 209 -0.84 -7.46 -12.13
N ASN A 210 -0.20 -7.41 -10.96
CA ASN A 210 -0.02 -8.57 -10.08
C ASN A 210 -1.35 -9.19 -9.65
N PHE A 211 -2.32 -8.36 -9.27
CA PHE A 211 -3.66 -8.81 -8.90
C PHE A 211 -4.34 -9.56 -10.06
N HIS A 212 -4.29 -9.02 -11.28
CA HIS A 212 -4.84 -9.67 -12.45
C HIS A 212 -4.14 -10.99 -12.78
N ILE A 213 -2.80 -11.05 -12.71
CA ILE A 213 -2.03 -12.29 -12.92
C ILE A 213 -2.49 -13.38 -11.95
N ASN A 214 -2.65 -13.07 -10.67
CA ASN A 214 -3.09 -14.03 -9.66
C ASN A 214 -4.50 -14.54 -9.91
N ILE A 215 -5.43 -13.67 -10.30
CA ILE A 215 -6.80 -14.08 -10.67
C ILE A 215 -6.77 -15.01 -11.88
N SER A 216 -6.09 -14.61 -12.96
CA SER A 216 -6.02 -15.41 -14.19
C SER A 216 -5.36 -16.76 -13.96
N LEU A 217 -4.32 -16.82 -13.11
CA LEU A 217 -3.67 -18.07 -12.73
C LEU A 217 -4.62 -18.98 -11.95
N SER A 218 -5.32 -18.45 -10.93
CA SER A 218 -6.27 -19.25 -10.14
C SER A 218 -7.36 -19.86 -11.04
N GLN A 219 -7.97 -19.03 -11.89
CA GLN A 219 -9.01 -19.48 -12.82
C GLN A 219 -8.50 -20.58 -13.77
N ALA A 220 -7.30 -20.42 -14.32
CA ALA A 220 -6.69 -21.41 -15.20
C ALA A 220 -6.38 -22.72 -14.47
N VAL A 221 -5.81 -22.66 -13.26
CA VAL A 221 -5.50 -23.83 -12.44
C VAL A 221 -6.78 -24.59 -12.05
N ASP A 222 -7.83 -23.88 -11.66
CA ASP A 222 -9.12 -24.48 -11.31
C ASP A 222 -9.76 -25.17 -12.51
N ALA A 223 -9.73 -24.54 -13.69
CA ALA A 223 -10.21 -25.13 -14.93
C ALA A 223 -9.43 -26.41 -15.29
N LEU A 224 -8.11 -26.42 -15.11
CA LEU A 224 -7.26 -27.58 -15.35
C LEU A 224 -7.51 -28.71 -14.34
N ASN A 225 -7.66 -28.40 -13.05
CA ASN A 225 -7.98 -29.38 -12.02
C ASN A 225 -9.35 -30.04 -12.29
N SER A 226 -10.36 -29.26 -12.68
CA SER A 226 -11.68 -29.76 -13.07
C SER A 226 -11.60 -30.68 -14.29
N THR A 227 -10.82 -30.28 -15.31
CA THR A 227 -10.57 -31.07 -16.51
C THR A 227 -9.88 -32.40 -16.17
N LYS A 228 -8.84 -32.37 -15.31
CA LYS A 228 -8.12 -33.56 -14.84
C LYS A 228 -9.05 -34.53 -14.12
N ALA A 229 -9.87 -34.02 -13.19
CA ALA A 229 -10.81 -34.83 -12.43
C ALA A 229 -11.84 -35.53 -13.34
N ASN A 230 -12.30 -34.85 -14.42
CA ASN A 230 -13.17 -35.47 -15.41
C ASN A 230 -12.49 -36.64 -16.12
N TYR A 231 -11.27 -36.46 -16.61
CA TYR A 231 -10.54 -37.54 -17.28
C TYR A 231 -10.15 -38.68 -16.34
N GLN A 232 -9.84 -38.41 -15.08
CA GLN A 232 -9.62 -39.45 -14.08
C GLN A 232 -10.88 -40.30 -13.85
N ARG A 233 -12.05 -39.67 -13.74
CA ARG A 233 -13.33 -40.39 -13.60
C ARG A 233 -13.63 -41.25 -14.83
N GLU A 234 -13.46 -40.71 -16.04
CA GLU A 234 -13.66 -41.47 -17.28
C GLU A 234 -12.67 -42.65 -17.41
N LYS A 235 -11.43 -42.46 -16.96
CA LYS A 235 -10.42 -43.52 -16.95
C LYS A 235 -10.85 -44.67 -16.04
N ILE A 236 -11.24 -44.39 -14.80
CA ILE A 236 -11.69 -45.41 -13.82
C ILE A 236 -12.85 -46.22 -14.41
N PHE A 237 -13.87 -45.53 -14.96
CA PHE A 237 -14.99 -46.20 -15.61
C PHE A 237 -14.54 -47.13 -16.75
N THR A 238 -13.62 -46.66 -17.61
CA THR A 238 -13.08 -47.46 -18.71
C THR A 238 -12.28 -48.67 -18.23
N GLU A 239 -11.54 -48.53 -17.12
CA GLU A 239 -10.80 -49.62 -16.48
C GLU A 239 -11.72 -50.67 -15.85
N ASP A 240 -12.81 -50.25 -15.21
CA ASP A 240 -13.82 -51.15 -14.64
C ASP A 240 -14.58 -51.92 -15.74
N GLU A 241 -14.96 -51.22 -16.82
CA GLU A 241 -15.51 -51.84 -18.02
C GLU A 241 -14.56 -52.82 -18.70
N LYS A 242 -13.24 -52.66 -18.54
CA LYS A 242 -12.24 -53.60 -19.05
C LYS A 242 -12.20 -54.88 -18.21
N LYS A 243 -12.38 -54.76 -16.88
CA LYS A 243 -12.31 -55.88 -15.93
C LYS A 243 -13.59 -56.72 -15.88
N GLY A 244 -14.67 -56.28 -16.53
CA GLY A 244 -15.93 -57.02 -16.59
C GLY A 244 -16.76 -56.95 -15.31
N HIS A 245 -16.48 -56.00 -14.41
CA HIS A 245 -17.30 -55.77 -13.22
C HIS A 245 -18.60 -55.05 -13.61
N TYR A 246 -19.63 -55.83 -13.93
CA TYR A 246 -21.01 -55.35 -13.86
C TYR A 246 -21.45 -55.41 -12.40
N PHE A 247 -21.59 -54.25 -11.74
CA PHE A 247 -22.53 -54.16 -10.63
C PHE A 247 -23.92 -54.01 -11.26
N HIS A 248 -24.71 -55.08 -11.20
CA HIS A 248 -26.16 -55.03 -11.40
C HIS A 248 -26.83 -54.38 -10.19
#